data_AF-A0A1Q7PCS8-F1
#
_entry.id   AF-A0A1Q7PCS8-F1
#
_cell.length_a   1.000
_cell.length_b   1.000
_cell.length_c   1.000
_cell.angle_alpha   90.00
_cell.angle_beta   90.00
_cell.angle_gamma   90.00
#
_symmetry.space_group_name_H-M   'P 1'
#
loop_
_entity.id
_entity.type
_entity.pdbx_description
1 polymer ?
#
loop_
_entity_poly.entity_id
_entity_poly.type
_entity_poly.pdbx_seq_one_letter_code
_entity_poly.pdbx_strand_id
1 'polypeptide(L)'
;MSWDNRIIWSEGTFLQPQHFQQHDRHLEAQIEQRTRALGPHSWGFLELAVDESLLELGKLAVRSARGVLPDGTPFDCPARDPLPPPLDVPATLRDALVILSLPVRRPGVDEADLGGAGADTLARYVAGELEVKDSNASFDRTALIQIGRLRLQLLKEADVTAAYTGLGVARVVERRADNRVVLDTNGYVPPMLDVGGAPSLASLLRDVHGLLHQRGDALATRMSQPGPGGVGEIAEFLWLEVMNRFEPLFAHLAATVPLHPERLYAACLMLAGELSTFTRDTRRPIAYPVYRHDDLAGSFGPVIADIRRSLSMVLERNAIAIELQE
;
A
#
# COMPACT_ATOMS: atom_id res chain seq x y z
N MET A 1 15.08 -8.30 28.04
CA MET A 1 15.11 -7.54 26.79
C MET A 1 15.57 -6.12 27.09
N SER A 2 16.83 -5.82 26.84
CA SER A 2 17.48 -4.53 27.13
C SER A 2 18.19 -3.94 25.92
N TRP A 3 17.99 -4.52 24.73
CA TRP A 3 18.80 -4.23 23.55
C TRP A 3 18.58 -2.84 22.96
N ASP A 4 17.38 -2.28 23.16
CA ASP A 4 17.01 -0.94 22.68
C ASP A 4 16.87 0.05 23.86
N ASN A 5 17.44 -0.27 25.02
CA ASN A 5 17.37 0.59 26.19
C ASN A 5 18.19 1.88 25.98
N ARG A 6 17.77 2.93 26.68
CA ARG A 6 18.46 4.21 26.65
C ARG A 6 19.87 4.08 27.25
N ILE A 7 20.86 4.66 26.57
CA ILE A 7 22.19 4.88 27.11
C ILE A 7 22.19 5.94 28.22
N ILE A 8 22.93 5.69 29.30
CA ILE A 8 23.21 6.67 30.36
C ILE A 8 24.57 7.30 30.10
N TRP A 9 24.59 8.61 29.94
CA TRP A 9 25.82 9.40 29.80
C TRP A 9 26.24 9.90 31.18
N SER A 10 27.44 9.52 31.61
CA SER A 10 28.04 9.99 32.87
C SER A 10 29.28 10.82 32.60
N GLU A 11 29.63 11.68 33.55
CA GLU A 11 30.91 12.39 33.51
C GLU A 11 32.07 11.38 33.49
N GLY A 12 33.06 11.63 32.63
CA GLY A 12 34.21 10.74 32.45
C GLY A 12 33.98 9.51 31.55
N THR A 13 32.80 9.35 30.95
CA THR A 13 32.56 8.27 29.97
C THR A 13 33.47 8.44 28.74
N PHE A 14 34.30 7.44 28.45
CA PHE A 14 35.08 7.37 27.22
C PHE A 14 34.18 6.96 26.04
N LEU A 15 34.15 7.75 24.96
CA LEU A 15 33.28 7.49 23.82
C LEU A 15 33.76 6.27 23.02
N GLN A 16 32.81 5.42 22.63
CA GLN A 16 33.03 4.23 21.83
C GLN A 16 31.89 4.11 20.81
N PRO A 17 32.08 3.46 19.65
CA PRO A 17 31.04 3.31 18.63
C PRO A 17 29.72 2.73 19.17
N GLN A 18 29.80 1.80 20.12
CA GLN A 18 28.67 1.13 20.76
C GLN A 18 27.72 2.12 21.44
N HIS A 19 28.26 3.24 21.96
CA HIS A 19 27.43 4.26 22.60
C HIS A 19 26.50 4.95 21.60
N PHE A 20 27.00 5.24 20.40
CA PHE A 20 26.22 5.83 19.31
C PHE A 20 25.26 4.81 18.70
N GLN A 21 25.73 3.59 18.43
CA GLN A 21 24.88 2.50 17.92
C GLN A 21 23.69 2.20 18.85
N GLN A 22 23.93 2.17 20.18
CA GLN A 22 22.87 1.99 21.17
C GLN A 22 21.92 3.19 21.22
N HIS A 23 22.45 4.41 21.09
CA HIS A 23 21.64 5.62 21.05
C HIS A 23 20.70 5.62 19.85
N ASP A 24 21.22 5.28 18.66
CA ASP A 24 20.46 5.19 17.42
C ASP A 24 19.37 4.13 17.54
N ARG A 25 19.71 2.91 17.98
CA ARG A 25 18.74 1.83 18.21
C ARG A 25 17.62 2.25 19.17
N HIS A 26 17.96 2.91 20.27
CA HIS A 26 16.96 3.41 21.22
C HIS A 26 16.03 4.44 20.58
N LEU A 27 16.57 5.40 19.83
CA LEU A 27 15.78 6.44 19.18
C LEU A 27 14.86 5.86 18.10
N GLU A 28 15.38 4.98 17.25
CA GLU A 28 14.61 4.29 16.22
C GLU A 28 13.48 3.46 16.82
N ALA A 29 13.74 2.71 17.89
CA ALA A 29 12.73 1.93 18.59
C ALA A 29 11.61 2.83 19.18
N GLN A 30 11.97 3.98 19.75
CA GLN A 30 11.00 4.94 20.28
C GLN A 30 10.13 5.55 19.18
N ILE A 31 10.72 5.85 18.01
CA ILE A 31 9.99 6.35 16.84
C ILE A 31 9.02 5.29 16.33
N GLU A 32 9.48 4.06 16.13
CA GLU A 32 8.64 2.95 15.66
C GLU A 32 7.49 2.65 16.63
N GLN A 33 7.76 2.53 17.93
CA GLN A 33 6.73 2.28 18.94
C GLN A 33 5.65 3.35 18.97
N ARG A 34 6.04 4.62 18.81
CA ARG A 34 5.08 5.74 18.74
C ARG A 34 4.29 5.72 17.43
N THR A 35 4.95 5.45 16.32
CA THR A 35 4.36 5.54 14.97
C THR A 35 3.39 4.39 14.72
N ARG A 36 3.75 3.18 15.12
CA ARG A 36 2.89 1.98 15.06
C ARG A 36 1.60 2.11 15.86
N ALA A 37 1.58 2.96 16.88
CA ALA A 37 0.38 3.23 17.68
C ALA A 37 -0.58 4.24 17.01
N LEU A 38 -0.16 4.96 15.96
CA LEU A 38 -0.99 5.99 15.31
C LEU A 38 -2.03 5.41 14.35
N GLY A 39 -1.77 4.23 13.78
CA GLY A 39 -2.69 3.59 12.84
C GLY A 39 -2.30 2.16 12.53
N PRO A 40 -3.27 1.30 12.16
CA PRO A 40 -2.98 -0.05 11.72
C PRO A 40 -2.25 -0.01 10.37
N HIS A 41 -1.41 -1.02 10.13
CA HIS A 41 -0.73 -1.22 8.83
C HIS A 41 0.10 -0.02 8.35
N SER A 42 0.86 0.62 9.25
CA SER A 42 1.76 1.74 8.94
C SER A 42 3.03 1.34 8.15
N TRP A 43 2.94 0.31 7.30
CA TRP A 43 4.00 -0.23 6.46
C TRP A 43 3.45 -0.49 5.05
N GLY A 44 4.31 -0.61 4.05
CA GLY A 44 3.94 -0.75 2.63
C GLY A 44 4.70 0.22 1.74
N PHE A 45 4.36 0.23 0.45
CA PHE A 45 4.94 1.12 -0.55
C PHE A 45 4.17 2.45 -0.64
N LEU A 46 4.87 3.56 -0.65
CA LEU A 46 4.36 4.83 -1.16
C LEU A 46 4.51 4.88 -2.69
N GLU A 47 5.60 4.33 -3.20
CA GLU A 47 5.93 4.25 -4.62
C GLU A 47 6.59 2.89 -4.91
N LEU A 48 6.21 2.27 -6.02
CA LEU A 48 6.85 1.07 -6.54
C LEU A 48 6.78 1.07 -8.07
N ALA A 49 7.94 1.03 -8.72
CA ALA A 49 8.05 0.89 -10.17
C ALA A 49 8.98 -0.28 -10.53
N VAL A 50 8.44 -1.25 -11.27
CA VAL A 50 9.21 -2.38 -11.82
C VAL A 50 9.85 -1.96 -13.15
N ASP A 51 11.02 -2.50 -13.47
CA ASP A 51 11.65 -2.29 -14.77
C ASP A 51 11.15 -3.29 -15.81
N GLU A 52 10.16 -2.86 -16.60
CA GLU A 52 9.57 -3.62 -17.70
C GLU A 52 10.61 -4.13 -18.70
N SER A 53 11.69 -3.37 -18.94
CA SER A 53 12.73 -3.72 -19.92
C SER A 53 13.50 -4.98 -19.51
N LEU A 54 13.67 -5.19 -18.20
CA LEU A 54 14.38 -6.35 -17.67
C LEU A 54 13.49 -7.59 -17.58
N LEU A 55 12.16 -7.41 -17.53
CA LEU A 55 11.22 -8.53 -17.61
C LEU A 55 11.35 -9.28 -18.95
N GLU A 56 11.60 -8.56 -20.04
CA GLU A 56 11.87 -9.14 -21.37
C GLU A 56 13.14 -10.02 -21.38
N LEU A 57 14.07 -9.80 -20.44
CA LEU A 57 15.32 -10.54 -20.32
C LEU A 57 15.28 -11.66 -19.26
N GLY A 58 14.10 -11.99 -18.73
CA GLY A 58 13.96 -13.04 -17.71
C GLY A 58 14.34 -12.58 -16.30
N LYS A 59 14.41 -11.27 -16.05
CA LYS A 59 14.79 -10.70 -14.76
C LYS A 59 13.70 -9.80 -14.20
N LEU A 60 13.50 -9.83 -12.89
CA LEU A 60 12.67 -8.86 -12.18
C LEU A 60 13.57 -7.86 -11.49
N ALA A 61 13.42 -6.57 -11.82
CA ALA A 61 14.14 -5.49 -11.19
C ALA A 61 13.20 -4.35 -10.83
N VAL A 62 13.60 -3.56 -9.84
CA VAL A 62 12.88 -2.36 -9.41
C VAL A 62 13.63 -1.14 -9.94
N ARG A 63 12.90 -0.18 -10.48
CA ARG A 63 13.40 1.12 -10.96
C ARG A 63 13.37 2.18 -9.88
N SER A 64 12.31 2.19 -9.08
CA SER A 64 12.17 2.98 -7.86
C SER A 64 11.28 2.25 -6.86
N ALA A 65 11.61 2.34 -5.58
CA ALA A 65 10.71 1.94 -4.52
C ALA A 65 10.97 2.77 -3.27
N ARG A 66 9.88 3.25 -2.67
CA ARG A 66 9.89 4.04 -1.45
C ARG A 66 8.76 3.59 -0.56
N GLY A 67 9.03 3.46 0.74
CA GLY A 67 8.02 3.00 1.67
C GLY A 67 8.57 2.73 3.06
N VAL A 68 7.84 1.91 3.81
CA VAL A 68 8.19 1.48 5.16
C VAL A 68 8.03 -0.04 5.24
N LEU A 69 9.06 -0.74 5.69
CA LEU A 69 9.01 -2.20 5.88
C LEU A 69 8.16 -2.57 7.11
N PRO A 70 7.70 -3.83 7.23
CA PRO A 70 6.89 -4.27 8.38
C PRO A 70 7.56 -4.15 9.75
N ASP A 71 8.90 -4.00 9.79
CA ASP A 71 9.65 -3.76 11.02
C ASP A 71 9.83 -2.25 11.36
N GLY A 72 9.14 -1.37 10.62
CA GLY A 72 9.16 0.08 10.83
C GLY A 72 10.24 0.83 10.04
N THR A 73 11.10 0.12 9.31
CA THR A 73 12.24 0.77 8.65
C THR A 73 11.82 1.46 7.36
N PRO A 74 11.99 2.80 7.25
CA PRO A 74 11.76 3.51 6.01
C PRO A 74 12.89 3.23 5.02
N PHE A 75 12.56 3.16 3.73
CA PHE A 75 13.53 3.00 2.64
C PHE A 75 13.16 3.89 1.46
N ASP A 76 14.17 4.27 0.68
CA ASP A 76 13.99 5.04 -0.55
C ASP A 76 15.12 4.71 -1.52
N CYS A 77 14.81 3.95 -2.56
CA CYS A 77 15.75 3.57 -3.61
C CYS A 77 15.25 4.08 -4.98
N PRO A 78 16.09 4.80 -5.77
CA PRO A 78 17.53 5.00 -5.57
C PRO A 78 17.93 6.23 -4.73
N ALA A 79 17.00 7.01 -4.17
CA ALA A 79 17.33 8.34 -3.64
C ALA A 79 18.24 8.32 -2.39
N ARG A 80 18.10 7.32 -1.52
CA ARG A 80 18.91 7.14 -0.30
C ARG A 80 19.69 5.84 -0.31
N ASP A 81 19.05 4.77 -0.78
CA ASP A 81 19.56 3.41 -0.78
C ASP A 81 19.80 2.92 -2.20
N PRO A 82 20.75 1.99 -2.43
CA PRO A 82 20.93 1.37 -3.73
C PRO A 82 19.67 0.58 -4.12
N LEU A 83 19.40 0.49 -5.42
CA LEU A 83 18.37 -0.43 -5.92
C LEU A 83 18.76 -1.87 -5.57
N PRO A 84 17.79 -2.72 -5.20
CA PRO A 84 18.06 -4.12 -4.95
C PRO A 84 18.58 -4.78 -6.23
N PRO A 85 19.51 -5.75 -6.14
CA PRO A 85 19.96 -6.50 -7.30
C PRO A 85 18.78 -7.16 -8.03
N PRO A 86 18.74 -7.15 -9.38
CA PRO A 86 17.72 -7.85 -10.15
C PRO A 86 17.66 -9.33 -9.79
N LEU A 87 16.44 -9.86 -9.64
CA LEU A 87 16.19 -11.28 -9.46
C LEU A 87 16.14 -11.97 -10.83
N ASP A 88 17.05 -12.90 -11.08
CA ASP A 88 16.94 -13.81 -12.22
C ASP A 88 15.77 -14.79 -11.99
N VAL A 89 14.73 -14.72 -12.83
CA VAL A 89 13.52 -15.53 -12.67
C VAL A 89 13.75 -16.92 -13.29
N PRO A 90 13.72 -18.01 -12.51
CA PRO A 90 13.90 -19.35 -13.05
C PRO A 90 12.78 -19.70 -14.05
N ALA A 91 13.12 -20.42 -15.13
CA ALA A 91 12.14 -20.87 -16.11
C ALA A 91 11.04 -21.78 -15.51
N THR A 92 11.34 -22.44 -14.39
CA THR A 92 10.42 -23.30 -13.63
C THR A 92 9.50 -22.53 -12.68
N LEU A 93 9.76 -21.25 -12.42
CA LEU A 93 8.96 -20.46 -11.48
C LEU A 93 7.56 -20.21 -12.08
N ARG A 94 6.53 -20.55 -11.31
CA ARG A 94 5.11 -20.38 -11.68
C ARG A 94 4.35 -19.91 -10.45
N ASP A 95 3.45 -18.95 -10.66
CA ASP A 95 2.57 -18.36 -9.64
C ASP A 95 3.27 -18.08 -8.30
N ALA A 96 4.36 -17.31 -8.34
CA ALA A 96 5.20 -17.06 -7.17
C ALA A 96 5.29 -15.58 -6.86
N LEU A 97 5.16 -15.25 -5.57
CA LEU A 97 5.34 -13.90 -5.09
C LEU A 97 6.84 -13.58 -4.94
N VAL A 98 7.25 -12.39 -5.40
CA VAL A 98 8.58 -11.82 -5.18
C VAL A 98 8.50 -10.74 -4.11
N ILE A 99 9.41 -10.79 -3.15
CA ILE A 99 9.44 -9.97 -1.94
C ILE A 99 10.66 -9.06 -1.97
N LEU A 100 10.46 -7.75 -1.78
CA LEU A 100 11.52 -6.83 -1.40
C LEU A 100 11.85 -7.09 0.08
N SER A 101 13.05 -7.61 0.32
CA SER A 101 13.47 -8.15 1.60
C SER A 101 14.64 -7.37 2.18
N LEU A 102 14.69 -7.30 3.51
CA LEU A 102 15.78 -6.72 4.27
C LEU A 102 16.06 -7.60 5.51
N PRO A 103 17.33 -7.92 5.83
CA PRO A 103 17.65 -8.69 7.02
C PRO A 103 17.15 -8.01 8.30
N VAL A 104 16.45 -8.74 9.17
CA VAL A 104 15.96 -8.21 10.45
C VAL A 104 17.10 -7.94 11.41
N ARG A 105 16.95 -6.91 12.25
CA ARG A 105 17.91 -6.58 13.30
C ARG A 105 17.97 -7.74 14.33
N ARG A 106 19.17 -8.25 14.61
CA ARG A 106 19.38 -9.35 15.57
C ARG A 106 20.54 -9.05 16.52
N PRO A 107 20.37 -9.24 17.85
CA PRO A 107 21.48 -9.16 18.78
C PRO A 107 22.59 -10.15 18.42
N GLY A 108 23.84 -9.68 18.41
CA GLY A 108 25.01 -10.52 18.16
C GLY A 108 25.29 -10.86 16.69
N VAL A 109 24.52 -10.30 15.75
CA VAL A 109 24.81 -10.33 14.32
C VAL A 109 25.32 -8.96 13.90
N ASP A 110 26.32 -8.92 13.03
CA ASP A 110 26.85 -7.67 12.50
C ASP A 110 25.76 -6.89 11.75
N GLU A 111 25.55 -5.64 12.13
CA GLU A 111 24.51 -4.79 11.51
C GLU A 111 24.94 -4.29 10.13
N ALA A 112 26.24 -4.15 9.87
CA ALA A 112 26.79 -3.60 8.63
C ALA A 112 27.89 -4.49 8.05
N ASP A 113 27.86 -4.70 6.73
CA ASP A 113 28.94 -5.30 5.96
C ASP A 113 29.93 -4.21 5.54
N LEU A 114 31.15 -4.29 6.08
CA LEU A 114 32.24 -3.35 5.83
C LEU A 114 33.13 -3.76 4.65
N GLY A 115 32.66 -4.64 3.76
CA GLY A 115 33.36 -5.03 2.54
C GLY A 115 34.09 -6.38 2.61
N GLY A 116 33.65 -7.27 3.50
CA GLY A 116 34.24 -8.59 3.69
C GLY A 116 33.24 -9.75 3.70
N ALA A 117 31.94 -9.45 3.71
CA ALA A 117 30.91 -10.48 3.81
C ALA A 117 30.46 -10.97 2.42
N GLY A 118 30.16 -12.28 2.34
CA GLY A 118 29.63 -12.89 1.12
C GLY A 118 28.17 -12.48 0.84
N ALA A 119 27.61 -12.99 -0.26
CA ALA A 119 26.22 -12.73 -0.63
C ALA A 119 25.21 -13.08 0.48
N ASP A 120 25.53 -14.12 1.28
CA ASP A 120 24.69 -14.69 2.34
C ASP A 120 24.77 -13.96 3.70
N THR A 121 25.44 -12.81 3.74
CA THR A 121 25.46 -11.99 4.97
C THR A 121 24.05 -11.54 5.36
N LEU A 122 23.76 -11.61 6.66
CA LEU A 122 22.56 -11.05 7.27
C LEU A 122 22.79 -9.61 7.78
N ALA A 123 23.88 -8.97 7.35
CA ALA A 123 24.10 -7.56 7.60
C ALA A 123 23.00 -6.73 6.94
N ARG A 124 22.35 -5.89 7.75
CA ARG A 124 21.24 -5.05 7.32
C ARG A 124 21.70 -3.87 6.47
N TYR A 125 22.91 -3.39 6.72
CA TYR A 125 23.53 -2.29 6.00
C TYR A 125 24.73 -2.76 5.17
N VAL A 126 24.97 -2.07 4.06
CA VAL A 126 26.23 -2.09 3.34
C VAL A 126 26.93 -0.74 3.53
N ALA A 127 28.24 -0.77 3.71
CA ALA A 127 29.04 0.45 3.77
C ALA A 127 28.98 1.24 2.46
N GLY A 128 28.79 2.54 2.58
CA GLY A 128 29.03 3.53 1.53
C GLY A 128 29.80 4.72 2.08
N GLU A 129 30.15 5.66 1.21
CA GLU A 129 30.83 6.89 1.60
C GLU A 129 29.99 8.11 1.19
N LEU A 130 30.08 9.17 1.98
CA LEU A 130 29.42 10.44 1.74
C LEU A 130 30.32 11.59 2.18
N GLU A 131 30.53 12.56 1.29
CA GLU A 131 31.18 13.81 1.65
C GLU A 131 30.14 14.77 2.26
N VAL A 132 30.32 15.13 3.53
CA VAL A 132 29.39 15.96 4.29
C VAL A 132 30.00 17.32 4.57
N LYS A 133 29.28 18.37 4.20
CA LYS A 133 29.64 19.75 4.51
C LYS A 133 29.32 20.10 5.96
N ASP A 134 30.24 20.80 6.61
CA ASP A 134 30.01 21.41 7.91
C ASP A 134 29.01 22.57 7.77
N SER A 135 27.84 22.43 8.39
CA SER A 135 26.76 23.43 8.31
C SER A 135 27.00 24.67 9.19
N ASN A 136 28.01 24.64 10.07
CA ASN A 136 28.31 25.73 10.99
C ASN A 136 29.61 26.48 10.62
N ALA A 137 30.37 25.95 9.65
CA ALA A 137 31.59 26.60 9.18
C ALA A 137 31.26 27.71 8.17
N SER A 138 31.96 28.84 8.31
CA SER A 138 31.87 29.97 7.36
C SER A 138 32.50 29.66 5.99
N PHE A 139 33.24 28.56 5.88
CA PHE A 139 33.93 28.09 4.68
C PHE A 139 33.38 26.73 4.24
N ASP A 140 33.64 26.35 2.98
CA ASP A 140 33.20 25.09 2.38
C ASP A 140 34.05 23.90 2.89
N ARG A 141 33.98 23.64 4.19
CA ARG A 141 34.67 22.52 4.83
C ARG A 141 33.82 21.27 4.70
N THR A 142 34.38 20.25 4.07
CA THR A 142 33.77 18.93 3.94
C THR A 142 34.56 17.86 4.68
N ALA A 143 33.89 16.77 5.03
CA ALA A 143 34.50 15.56 5.56
C ALA A 143 33.91 14.33 4.85
N LEU A 144 34.78 13.46 4.35
CA LEU A 144 34.35 12.15 3.85
C LEU A 144 34.08 11.23 5.04
N ILE A 145 32.84 10.75 5.15
CA ILE A 145 32.42 9.83 6.21
C ILE A 145 31.85 8.54 5.63
N GLN A 146 31.93 7.47 6.41
CA GLN A 146 31.28 6.21 6.09
C GLN A 146 29.81 6.26 6.52
N ILE A 147 28.92 5.79 5.64
CA ILE A 147 27.47 5.71 5.87
C ILE A 147 26.97 4.28 5.68
N GLY A 148 25.90 3.91 6.37
CA GLY A 148 25.18 2.66 6.12
C GLY A 148 24.06 2.89 5.11
N ARG A 149 24.00 2.06 4.06
CA ARG A 149 22.87 2.00 3.12
C ARG A 149 22.15 0.67 3.28
N LEU A 150 20.83 0.65 3.14
CA LEU A 150 20.04 -0.57 3.33
C LEU A 150 20.41 -1.63 2.28
N ARG A 151 20.61 -2.86 2.73
CA ARG A 151 20.88 -4.02 1.87
C ARG A 151 19.58 -4.67 1.42
N LEU A 152 18.80 -3.95 0.61
CA LEU A 152 17.56 -4.46 0.04
C LEU A 152 17.84 -5.55 -1.01
N GLN A 153 17.02 -6.60 -1.02
CA GLN A 153 17.15 -7.73 -1.94
C GLN A 153 15.79 -8.15 -2.48
N LEU A 154 15.73 -8.63 -3.73
CA LEU A 154 14.54 -9.27 -4.28
C LEU A 154 14.67 -10.78 -4.07
N LEU A 155 13.77 -11.36 -3.27
CA LEU A 155 13.74 -12.79 -2.99
C LEU A 155 12.41 -13.38 -3.45
N LYS A 156 12.39 -14.65 -3.85
CA LYS A 156 11.12 -15.38 -3.99
C LYS A 156 10.56 -15.63 -2.60
N GLU A 157 9.24 -15.61 -2.44
CA GLU A 157 8.57 -15.86 -1.16
C GLU A 157 9.07 -17.16 -0.48
N ALA A 158 9.29 -18.23 -1.25
CA ALA A 158 9.81 -19.50 -0.74
C ALA A 158 11.22 -19.42 -0.11
N ASP A 159 12.00 -18.41 -0.47
CA ASP A 159 13.36 -18.20 0.03
C ASP A 159 13.39 -17.21 1.21
N VAL A 160 12.26 -16.57 1.53
CA VAL A 160 12.15 -15.62 2.64
C VAL A 160 12.04 -16.39 3.96
N THR A 161 13.13 -16.41 4.73
CA THR A 161 13.15 -16.98 6.08
C THR A 161 12.79 -15.93 7.13
N ALA A 162 12.63 -16.34 8.39
CA ALA A 162 12.48 -15.44 9.54
C ALA A 162 13.69 -14.50 9.79
N ALA A 163 14.74 -14.58 8.97
CA ALA A 163 15.85 -13.62 8.94
C ALA A 163 15.54 -12.34 8.16
N TYR A 164 14.42 -12.29 7.44
CA TYR A 164 14.05 -11.16 6.62
C TYR A 164 12.72 -10.58 7.06
N THR A 165 12.60 -9.26 6.92
CA THR A 165 11.33 -8.55 6.80
C THR A 165 11.16 -8.17 5.34
N GLY A 166 9.94 -8.03 4.85
CA GLY A 166 9.77 -7.66 3.45
C GLY A 166 8.35 -7.31 3.04
N LEU A 167 8.25 -6.76 1.83
CA LEU A 167 7.01 -6.36 1.18
C LEU A 167 6.89 -7.09 -0.16
N GLY A 168 5.72 -7.63 -0.47
CA GLY A 168 5.50 -8.24 -1.76
C GLY A 168 5.53 -7.21 -2.89
N VAL A 169 6.39 -7.41 -3.88
CA VAL A 169 6.63 -6.50 -5.01
C VAL A 169 5.72 -6.82 -6.17
N ALA A 170 5.72 -8.09 -6.61
CA ALA A 170 4.94 -8.54 -7.74
C ALA A 170 4.77 -10.06 -7.69
N ARG A 171 3.65 -10.55 -8.20
CA ARG A 171 3.42 -11.97 -8.42
C ARG A 171 3.80 -12.34 -9.85
N VAL A 172 4.74 -13.27 -10.00
CA VAL A 172 5.16 -13.82 -11.29
C VAL A 172 4.20 -14.94 -11.68
N VAL A 173 3.52 -14.77 -12.81
CA VAL A 173 2.67 -15.83 -13.38
C VAL A 173 3.56 -16.92 -13.97
N GLU A 174 4.47 -16.53 -14.85
CA GLU A 174 5.42 -17.43 -15.49
C GLU A 174 6.59 -16.69 -16.16
N ARG A 175 7.63 -17.45 -16.50
CA ARG A 175 8.61 -17.07 -17.53
C ARG A 175 8.30 -17.85 -18.80
N ARG A 176 8.07 -17.13 -19.89
CA ARG A 176 7.76 -17.65 -21.23
C ARG A 176 9.02 -18.19 -21.92
N ALA A 177 8.80 -18.92 -23.02
CA ALA A 177 9.87 -19.51 -23.82
C ALA A 177 10.78 -18.46 -24.51
N ASP A 178 10.26 -17.24 -24.74
CA ASP A 178 11.00 -16.08 -25.25
C ASP A 178 11.82 -15.36 -24.16
N ASN A 179 11.91 -15.95 -22.96
CA ASN A 179 12.48 -15.41 -21.72
C ASN A 179 11.68 -14.32 -21.03
N ARG A 180 10.56 -13.85 -21.59
CA ARG A 180 9.78 -12.79 -20.94
C ARG A 180 9.14 -13.27 -19.64
N VAL A 181 9.30 -12.50 -18.57
CA VAL A 181 8.57 -12.67 -17.32
C VAL A 181 7.20 -12.02 -17.42
N VAL A 182 6.15 -12.77 -17.13
CA VAL A 182 4.77 -12.27 -17.07
C VAL A 182 4.39 -12.06 -15.62
N LEU A 183 4.02 -10.84 -15.26
CA LEU A 183 3.52 -10.49 -13.93
C LEU A 183 1.99 -10.49 -13.91
N ASP A 184 1.42 -10.80 -12.76
CA ASP A 184 -0.01 -10.66 -12.50
C ASP A 184 -0.34 -9.20 -12.16
N THR A 185 -0.52 -8.37 -13.20
CA THR A 185 -0.81 -6.94 -13.04
C THR A 185 -2.26 -6.64 -12.65
N ASN A 186 -3.16 -7.63 -12.78
CA ASN A 186 -4.59 -7.45 -12.54
C ASN A 186 -5.06 -8.06 -11.21
N GLY A 187 -4.47 -9.20 -10.82
CA GLY A 187 -4.85 -9.96 -9.63
C GLY A 187 -3.99 -9.68 -8.41
N TYR A 188 -2.79 -9.14 -8.56
CA TYR A 188 -1.92 -8.79 -7.44
C TYR A 188 -1.80 -7.28 -7.25
N VAL A 189 -1.99 -6.83 -6.00
CA VAL A 189 -1.76 -5.45 -5.59
C VAL A 189 -0.83 -5.46 -4.38
N PRO A 190 0.36 -4.84 -4.44
CA PRO A 190 1.28 -4.73 -3.32
C PRO A 190 0.66 -4.09 -2.08
N PRO A 191 1.21 -4.30 -0.87
CA PRO A 191 0.84 -3.50 0.30
C PRO A 191 1.22 -2.03 0.07
N MET A 192 0.24 -1.13 0.09
CA MET A 192 0.42 0.29 -0.24
C MET A 192 0.11 1.20 0.93
N LEU A 193 0.93 2.22 1.15
CA LEU A 193 0.66 3.33 2.05
C LEU A 193 -0.13 4.47 1.39
N ASP A 194 -0.15 4.49 0.05
CA ASP A 194 -0.91 5.45 -0.73
C ASP A 194 -1.64 4.74 -1.89
N VAL A 195 -2.95 4.96 -1.99
CA VAL A 195 -3.78 4.50 -3.11
C VAL A 195 -3.26 5.06 -4.44
N GLY A 196 -2.71 6.27 -4.45
CA GLY A 196 -2.12 6.89 -5.63
C GLY A 196 -0.97 6.09 -6.25
N GLY A 197 -0.21 5.35 -5.43
CA GLY A 197 0.88 4.49 -5.89
C GLY A 197 0.45 3.16 -6.51
N ALA A 198 -0.83 2.78 -6.41
CA ALA A 198 -1.37 1.55 -7.01
C ALA A 198 -2.39 1.90 -8.11
N PRO A 199 -2.04 1.78 -9.40
CA PRO A 199 -2.91 2.17 -10.50
C PRO A 199 -4.30 1.53 -10.48
N SER A 200 -4.41 0.26 -10.06
CA SER A 200 -5.68 -0.46 -9.95
C SER A 200 -6.60 0.13 -8.89
N LEU A 201 -6.07 0.47 -7.71
CA LEU A 201 -6.83 1.11 -6.62
C LEU A 201 -7.20 2.56 -6.96
N ALA A 202 -6.28 3.31 -7.56
CA ALA A 202 -6.54 4.67 -8.01
C ALA A 202 -7.63 4.71 -9.10
N SER A 203 -7.63 3.76 -10.03
CA SER A 203 -8.68 3.64 -11.05
C SER A 203 -10.03 3.31 -10.41
N LEU A 204 -10.05 2.33 -9.51
CA LEU A 204 -11.24 1.95 -8.75
C LEU A 204 -11.86 3.14 -8.02
N LEU A 205 -11.06 3.96 -7.34
CA LEU A 205 -11.54 5.16 -6.64
C LEU A 205 -12.20 6.15 -7.63
N ARG A 206 -11.55 6.42 -8.76
CA ARG A 206 -12.11 7.29 -9.82
C ARG A 206 -13.39 6.72 -10.41
N ASP A 207 -13.45 5.41 -10.64
CA ASP A 207 -14.62 4.74 -11.22
C ASP A 207 -15.82 4.83 -10.29
N VAL A 208 -15.63 4.55 -8.99
CA VAL A 208 -16.71 4.66 -8.00
C VAL A 208 -17.19 6.10 -7.89
N HIS A 209 -16.28 7.07 -7.84
CA HIS A 209 -16.64 8.49 -7.84
C HIS A 209 -17.46 8.88 -9.09
N GLY A 210 -17.03 8.49 -10.28
CA GLY A 210 -17.75 8.77 -11.52
C GLY A 210 -19.13 8.12 -11.58
N LEU A 211 -19.27 6.89 -11.07
CA LEU A 211 -20.56 6.20 -10.99
C LEU A 211 -21.52 6.88 -10.00
N LEU A 212 -21.01 7.35 -8.85
CA LEU A 212 -21.79 8.11 -7.88
C LEU A 212 -22.31 9.40 -8.50
N HIS A 213 -21.43 10.17 -9.16
CA HIS A 213 -21.79 11.40 -9.85
C HIS A 213 -22.88 11.18 -10.91
N GLN A 214 -22.66 10.22 -11.82
CA GLN A 214 -23.63 9.91 -12.88
C GLN A 214 -25.00 9.50 -12.32
N ARG A 215 -25.01 8.74 -11.21
CA ARG A 215 -26.26 8.30 -10.57
C ARG A 215 -26.94 9.41 -9.78
N GLY A 216 -26.19 10.25 -9.09
CA GLY A 216 -26.69 11.44 -8.42
C GLY A 216 -27.44 12.35 -9.38
N ASP A 217 -26.80 12.73 -10.50
CA ASP A 217 -27.42 13.60 -11.52
C ASP A 217 -28.69 13.00 -12.14
N ALA A 218 -28.65 11.70 -12.45
CA ALA A 218 -29.80 11.00 -13.02
C ALA A 218 -31.00 10.97 -12.05
N LEU A 219 -30.75 10.73 -10.76
CA LEU A 219 -31.79 10.71 -9.72
C LEU A 219 -32.31 12.13 -9.45
N ALA A 220 -31.43 13.13 -9.33
CA ALA A 220 -31.81 14.53 -9.11
C ALA A 220 -32.69 15.09 -10.26
N THR A 221 -32.34 14.76 -11.51
CA THR A 221 -33.14 15.14 -12.68
C THR A 221 -34.53 14.52 -12.64
N ARG A 222 -34.65 13.24 -12.28
CA ARG A 222 -35.95 12.56 -12.16
C ARG A 222 -36.80 13.14 -11.04
N MET A 223 -36.19 13.46 -9.90
CA MET A 223 -36.90 14.08 -8.76
C MET A 223 -37.41 15.49 -9.04
N SER A 224 -36.84 16.17 -10.03
CA SER A 224 -37.32 17.49 -10.45
C SER A 224 -38.58 17.43 -11.33
N GLN A 225 -38.98 16.25 -11.78
CA GLN A 225 -40.21 16.03 -12.55
C GLN A 225 -41.36 15.63 -11.62
N PRO A 226 -42.59 16.12 -11.83
CA PRO A 226 -43.76 15.71 -11.04
C PRO A 226 -43.96 14.18 -11.12
N GLY A 227 -43.78 13.51 -9.98
CA GLY A 227 -44.00 12.07 -9.84
C GLY A 227 -45.44 11.74 -9.47
N PRO A 228 -45.87 10.47 -9.64
CA PRO A 228 -47.19 10.00 -9.22
C PRO A 228 -47.39 9.98 -7.69
N GLY A 229 -46.38 10.34 -6.89
CA GLY A 229 -46.40 10.18 -5.44
C GLY A 229 -46.13 8.74 -4.99
N GLY A 230 -45.73 8.56 -3.74
CA GLY A 230 -45.77 7.26 -3.05
C GLY A 230 -44.42 6.61 -2.75
N VAL A 231 -44.44 5.31 -2.41
CA VAL A 231 -43.31 4.56 -1.84
C VAL A 231 -42.09 4.49 -2.78
N GLY A 232 -42.32 4.43 -4.10
CA GLY A 232 -41.23 4.42 -5.10
C GLY A 232 -40.43 5.73 -5.12
N GLU A 233 -41.12 6.87 -4.97
CA GLU A 233 -40.49 8.20 -4.92
C GLU A 233 -39.67 8.38 -3.63
N ILE A 234 -40.14 7.84 -2.51
CA ILE A 234 -39.37 7.80 -1.25
C ILE A 234 -38.09 6.98 -1.42
N ALA A 235 -38.16 5.82 -2.09
CA ALA A 235 -36.97 5.00 -2.34
C ALA A 235 -35.96 5.70 -3.27
N GLU A 236 -36.42 6.39 -4.32
CA GLU A 236 -35.56 7.20 -5.20
C GLU A 236 -34.90 8.35 -4.43
N PHE A 237 -35.65 9.03 -3.55
CA PHE A 237 -35.11 10.10 -2.69
C PHE A 237 -34.05 9.59 -1.72
N LEU A 238 -34.31 8.48 -1.02
CA LEU A 238 -33.34 7.89 -0.09
C LEU A 238 -32.08 7.42 -0.84
N TRP A 239 -32.21 6.91 -2.06
CA TRP A 239 -31.05 6.55 -2.85
C TRP A 239 -30.23 7.77 -3.30
N LEU A 240 -30.91 8.85 -3.69
CA LEU A 240 -30.26 10.13 -3.98
C LEU A 240 -29.52 10.68 -2.74
N GLU A 241 -30.08 10.52 -1.54
CA GLU A 241 -29.40 10.89 -0.29
C GLU A 241 -28.08 10.12 -0.12
N VAL A 242 -28.05 8.82 -0.43
CA VAL A 242 -26.81 8.03 -0.43
C VAL A 242 -25.81 8.61 -1.44
N MET A 243 -26.24 8.92 -2.68
CA MET A 243 -25.34 9.49 -3.69
C MET A 243 -24.74 10.82 -3.21
N ASN A 244 -25.59 11.73 -2.73
CA ASN A 244 -25.18 13.04 -2.24
C ASN A 244 -24.27 12.98 -1.01
N ARG A 245 -24.33 11.89 -0.23
CA ARG A 245 -23.43 11.66 0.91
C ARG A 245 -22.06 11.15 0.48
N PHE A 246 -22.04 10.15 -0.41
CA PHE A 246 -20.81 9.45 -0.77
C PHE A 246 -20.03 10.11 -1.91
N GLU A 247 -20.69 10.78 -2.87
CA GLU A 247 -19.99 11.48 -3.95
C GLU A 247 -18.96 12.49 -3.42
N PRO A 248 -19.29 13.47 -2.56
CA PRO A 248 -18.31 14.41 -2.02
C PRO A 248 -17.24 13.73 -1.14
N LEU A 249 -17.58 12.64 -0.44
CA LEU A 249 -16.60 11.85 0.30
C LEU A 249 -15.57 11.22 -0.64
N PHE A 250 -16.01 10.58 -1.73
CA PHE A 250 -15.12 9.97 -2.71
C PHE A 250 -14.32 11.03 -3.48
N ALA A 251 -14.88 12.21 -3.74
CA ALA A 251 -14.15 13.36 -4.26
C ALA A 251 -13.01 13.79 -3.31
N HIS A 252 -13.29 13.89 -2.00
CA HIS A 252 -12.27 14.20 -1.00
C HIS A 252 -11.18 13.13 -0.91
N LEU A 253 -11.57 11.85 -0.93
CA LEU A 253 -10.61 10.74 -0.94
C LEU A 253 -9.71 10.81 -2.17
N ALA A 254 -10.26 11.08 -3.36
CA ALA A 254 -9.48 11.24 -4.59
C ALA A 254 -8.48 12.41 -4.55
N ALA A 255 -8.76 13.44 -3.75
CA ALA A 255 -7.87 14.59 -3.55
C ALA A 255 -6.88 14.41 -2.38
N THR A 256 -7.04 13.36 -1.56
CA THR A 256 -6.19 13.12 -0.39
C THR A 256 -4.90 12.40 -0.81
N VAL A 257 -3.75 13.01 -0.53
CA VAL A 257 -2.44 12.42 -0.81
C VAL A 257 -1.51 12.61 0.41
N PRO A 258 -0.99 11.53 1.02
CA PRO A 258 -1.28 10.12 0.73
C PRO A 258 -2.65 9.68 1.27
N LEU A 259 -3.34 8.79 0.54
CA LEU A 259 -4.55 8.10 1.01
C LEU A 259 -4.23 6.64 1.35
N HIS A 260 -4.28 6.29 2.63
CA HIS A 260 -4.09 4.90 3.04
C HIS A 260 -5.25 3.99 2.54
N PRO A 261 -4.98 2.80 1.96
CA PRO A 261 -6.02 1.94 1.40
C PRO A 261 -7.08 1.48 2.39
N GLU A 262 -6.74 1.29 3.67
CA GLU A 262 -7.73 0.90 4.69
C GLU A 262 -8.85 1.94 4.82
N ARG A 263 -8.52 3.24 4.71
CA ARG A 263 -9.51 4.32 4.78
C ARG A 263 -10.46 4.28 3.59
N LEU A 264 -9.94 3.99 2.39
CA LEU A 264 -10.76 3.78 1.20
C LEU A 264 -11.63 2.52 1.34
N TYR A 265 -11.06 1.44 1.86
CA TYR A 265 -11.77 0.18 2.08
C TYR A 265 -12.97 0.36 3.01
N ALA A 266 -12.77 1.04 4.14
CA ALA A 266 -13.84 1.38 5.08
C ALA A 266 -14.97 2.18 4.41
N ALA A 267 -14.64 3.19 3.60
CA ALA A 267 -15.62 3.97 2.85
C ALA A 267 -16.39 3.11 1.82
N CYS A 268 -15.71 2.18 1.15
CA CYS A 268 -16.34 1.22 0.26
C CYS A 268 -17.29 0.27 1.00
N LEU A 269 -16.91 -0.24 2.17
CA LEU A 269 -17.79 -1.08 2.99
C LEU A 269 -19.07 -0.35 3.40
N MET A 270 -18.96 0.91 3.82
CA MET A 270 -20.12 1.74 4.17
C MET A 270 -21.04 1.92 2.97
N LEU A 271 -20.49 2.32 1.81
CA LEU A 271 -21.26 2.50 0.59
C LEU A 271 -21.96 1.20 0.15
N ALA A 272 -21.23 0.09 0.11
CA ALA A 272 -21.77 -1.22 -0.27
C ALA A 272 -22.87 -1.69 0.71
N GLY A 273 -22.70 -1.38 1.99
CA GLY A 273 -23.71 -1.60 3.03
C GLY A 273 -25.00 -0.84 2.78
N GLU A 274 -24.92 0.47 2.53
CA GLU A 274 -26.10 1.30 2.28
C GLU A 274 -26.80 0.91 0.96
N LEU A 275 -26.04 0.69 -0.12
CA LEU A 275 -26.57 0.26 -1.42
C LEU A 275 -27.35 -1.06 -1.33
N SER A 276 -26.93 -1.97 -0.46
CA SER A 276 -27.59 -3.27 -0.27
C SER A 276 -29.05 -3.15 0.16
N THR A 277 -29.45 -2.03 0.77
CA THR A 277 -30.85 -1.75 1.14
C THR A 277 -31.77 -1.69 -0.09
N PHE A 278 -31.23 -1.22 -1.21
CA PHE A 278 -31.99 -0.98 -2.45
C PHE A 278 -31.78 -2.07 -3.49
N THR A 279 -30.61 -2.70 -3.51
CA THR A 279 -30.19 -3.57 -4.63
C THR A 279 -30.23 -5.07 -4.32
N ARG A 280 -30.50 -5.45 -3.07
CA ARG A 280 -30.59 -6.86 -2.64
C ARG A 280 -31.99 -7.20 -2.13
N ASP A 281 -32.44 -8.41 -2.43
CA ASP A 281 -33.76 -8.92 -2.00
C ASP A 281 -33.90 -8.96 -0.48
N THR A 282 -32.82 -9.34 0.23
CA THR A 282 -32.79 -9.38 1.70
C THR A 282 -32.67 -7.99 2.32
N ARG A 283 -32.41 -6.95 1.51
CA ARG A 283 -32.11 -5.58 1.94
C ARG A 283 -30.97 -5.48 2.96
N ARG A 284 -30.05 -6.45 2.95
CA ARG A 284 -28.91 -6.54 3.86
C ARG A 284 -27.64 -6.86 3.07
N PRO A 285 -26.49 -6.30 3.47
CA PRO A 285 -25.22 -6.64 2.84
C PRO A 285 -24.84 -8.09 3.07
N ILE A 286 -24.06 -8.63 2.14
CA ILE A 286 -23.35 -9.90 2.35
C ILE A 286 -22.21 -9.72 3.35
N ALA A 287 -21.64 -10.84 3.80
CA ALA A 287 -20.37 -10.80 4.50
C ALA A 287 -19.26 -10.40 3.51
N TYR A 288 -18.66 -9.24 3.74
CA TYR A 288 -17.47 -8.79 3.01
C TYR A 288 -16.20 -9.34 3.65
N PRO A 289 -15.10 -9.50 2.90
CA PRO A 289 -13.83 -9.95 3.44
C PRO A 289 -13.31 -9.00 4.54
N VAL A 290 -12.50 -9.54 5.46
CA VAL A 290 -11.75 -8.69 6.41
C VAL A 290 -10.60 -8.03 5.64
N TYR A 291 -10.30 -6.76 5.96
CA TYR A 291 -9.18 -6.06 5.36
C TYR A 291 -7.86 -6.79 5.65
N ARG A 292 -7.12 -7.10 4.58
CA ARG A 292 -5.78 -7.70 4.63
C ARG A 292 -4.82 -6.81 3.85
N HIS A 293 -3.90 -6.17 4.56
CA HIS A 293 -2.99 -5.21 3.93
C HIS A 293 -2.00 -5.86 2.96
N ASP A 294 -1.63 -7.10 3.24
CA ASP A 294 -0.83 -7.99 2.41
C ASP A 294 -1.61 -8.57 1.21
N ASP A 295 -2.93 -8.39 1.16
CA ASP A 295 -3.83 -8.90 0.12
C ASP A 295 -4.93 -7.87 -0.21
N LEU A 296 -4.50 -6.73 -0.78
CA LEU A 296 -5.41 -5.65 -1.14
C LEU A 296 -6.38 -6.08 -2.25
N ALA A 297 -5.93 -6.88 -3.22
CA ALA A 297 -6.78 -7.37 -4.30
C ALA A 297 -7.94 -8.24 -3.76
N GLY A 298 -7.64 -9.20 -2.88
CA GLY A 298 -8.65 -10.04 -2.23
C GLY A 298 -9.59 -9.26 -1.31
N SER A 299 -9.08 -8.21 -0.65
CA SER A 299 -9.88 -7.33 0.19
C SER A 299 -10.87 -6.50 -0.64
N PHE A 300 -10.39 -5.77 -1.64
CA PHE A 300 -11.20 -4.83 -2.41
C PHE A 300 -12.12 -5.50 -3.44
N GLY A 301 -11.67 -6.59 -4.08
CA GLY A 301 -12.35 -7.20 -5.22
C GLY A 301 -13.86 -7.45 -5.00
N PRO A 302 -14.25 -8.19 -3.95
CA PRO A 302 -15.66 -8.50 -3.70
C PRO A 302 -16.52 -7.26 -3.42
N VAL A 303 -16.01 -6.29 -2.64
CA VAL A 303 -16.75 -5.08 -2.25
C VAL A 303 -17.01 -4.19 -3.47
N ILE A 304 -16.01 -4.05 -4.33
CA ILE A 304 -16.09 -3.18 -5.51
C ILE A 304 -16.94 -3.77 -6.61
N ALA A 305 -16.89 -5.09 -6.80
CA ALA A 305 -17.82 -5.78 -7.66
C ALA A 305 -19.27 -5.55 -7.20
N ASP A 306 -19.51 -5.53 -5.89
CA ASP A 306 -20.83 -5.28 -5.32
C ASP A 306 -21.31 -3.84 -5.51
N ILE A 307 -20.44 -2.86 -5.26
CA ILE A 307 -20.72 -1.44 -5.50
C ILE A 307 -21.03 -1.20 -6.98
N ARG A 308 -20.17 -1.68 -7.89
CA ARG A 308 -20.36 -1.51 -9.33
C ARG A 308 -21.70 -2.11 -9.78
N ARG A 309 -22.01 -3.36 -9.37
CA ARG A 309 -23.30 -3.99 -9.68
C ARG A 309 -24.46 -3.14 -9.16
N SER A 310 -24.38 -2.68 -7.92
CA SER A 310 -25.43 -1.90 -7.27
C SER A 310 -25.65 -0.54 -7.94
N LEU A 311 -24.58 0.17 -8.28
CA LEU A 311 -24.64 1.45 -9.00
C LEU A 311 -24.98 1.26 -10.49
N SER A 312 -24.88 0.06 -11.06
CA SER A 312 -25.35 -0.23 -12.42
C SER A 312 -26.84 -0.58 -12.49
N MET A 313 -27.46 -0.98 -11.38
CA MET A 313 -28.90 -1.30 -11.37
C MET A 313 -29.75 -0.06 -11.65
N VAL A 314 -30.84 -0.25 -12.39
CA VAL A 314 -31.90 0.75 -12.56
C VAL A 314 -33.08 0.25 -11.72
N LEU A 315 -33.53 1.04 -10.73
CA LEU A 315 -34.79 0.76 -10.07
C LEU A 315 -35.92 1.01 -11.08
N GLU A 316 -36.58 -0.06 -11.51
CA GLU A 316 -37.80 0.05 -12.31
C GLU A 316 -38.99 0.40 -11.40
N ARG A 317 -39.85 1.31 -11.85
CA ARG A 317 -41.10 1.65 -11.15
C ARG A 317 -42.07 0.49 -11.28
N ASN A 318 -42.07 -0.42 -10.30
CA ASN A 318 -42.95 -1.59 -10.27
C ASN A 318 -44.44 -1.30 -9.97
N ALA A 319 -44.89 -0.04 -10.08
CA ALA A 319 -46.29 0.32 -9.87
C ALA A 319 -46.77 1.27 -10.98
N ILE A 320 -47.79 0.81 -11.70
CA ILE A 320 -48.56 1.64 -12.65
C ILE A 320 -49.73 2.20 -11.84
N ALA A 321 -49.83 3.53 -11.74
CA ALA A 321 -51.00 4.19 -11.18
C ALA A 321 -52.19 3.92 -12.12
N ILE A 322 -53.26 3.31 -11.61
CA ILE A 322 -54.53 3.18 -12.33
C ILE A 322 -55.41 4.33 -11.88
N GLU A 323 -55.82 5.20 -12.80
CA GLU A 323 -56.82 6.23 -12.52
C GLU A 323 -58.17 5.56 -12.23
N LEU A 324 -58.76 5.89 -11.08
CA LEU A 324 -60.14 5.53 -10.77
C LEU A 324 -61.06 6.51 -11.53
N GLN A 325 -61.80 5.99 -12.52
CA GLN A 325 -62.92 6.70 -13.13
C GLN A 325 -64.15 6.55 -12.21
N GLU A 326 -64.81 7.67 -11.89
CA GLU A 326 -66.15 7.68 -11.27
C GLU A 326 -67.22 7.16 -12.23
#